data_AF-A0A7W0PTY0-F1
#
_entry.id   AF-A0A7W0PTY0-F1
#
_cell.length_a   1.000
_cell.length_b   1.000
_cell.length_c   1.000
_cell.angle_alpha   90.00
_cell.angle_beta   90.00
_cell.angle_gamma   90.00
#
_symmetry.space_group_name_H-M   'P 1'
#
loop_
_entity.id
_entity.type
_entity.pdbx_description
1 polymer ?
#
loop_
_entity_poly.entity_id
_entity_poly.type
_entity_poly.pdbx_seq_one_letter_code
_entity_poly.pdbx_strand_id
1 'polypeptide(L)'
;MAQAQTPEEQLENLLLTRRRGLEEQVARLHETVADLERREQLLRDSRASVERVLRVGTGDLDLRESELASTTRALGEREEQLLAGEAELARRRSELGAVELKREAVEQRERALADREERLSEREVELTPREQPLPEVAVLAFVPGVAYRLTEIEPTPLTTGAILVLEDAEYTTLRIGPSPLPADDRRCAYLSALSASSGGSS
;
A
#
# COMPACT_ATOMS: atom_id res chain seq x y z
N MET A 1 98.82 47.41 -82.23
CA MET A 1 97.97 47.59 -83.43
C MET A 1 96.71 46.78 -83.21
N ALA A 2 95.62 47.44 -82.84
CA ALA A 2 94.30 46.81 -82.69
C ALA A 2 93.64 46.79 -84.08
N GLN A 3 93.36 45.60 -84.59
CA GLN A 3 92.53 45.44 -85.79
C GLN A 3 91.12 45.91 -85.44
N ALA A 4 90.61 46.93 -86.14
CA ALA A 4 89.24 47.37 -85.99
C ALA A 4 88.32 46.26 -86.54
N GLN A 5 87.52 45.65 -85.66
CA GLN A 5 86.54 44.62 -86.03
C GLN A 5 85.60 45.17 -87.09
N THR A 6 85.33 44.36 -88.12
CA THR A 6 84.36 44.70 -89.17
C THR A 6 82.96 44.80 -88.58
N PRO A 7 82.06 45.63 -89.15
CA PRO A 7 80.69 45.77 -88.64
C PRO A 7 79.91 44.45 -88.63
N GLU A 8 80.25 43.51 -89.52
CA GLU A 8 79.66 42.17 -89.58
C GLU A 8 80.07 41.30 -88.38
N GLU A 9 81.34 41.31 -87.99
CA GLU A 9 81.84 40.61 -86.79
C GLU A 9 81.22 41.18 -85.50
N GLN A 10 80.98 42.50 -85.44
CA GLN A 10 80.31 43.13 -84.31
C GLN A 10 78.85 42.66 -84.19
N LEU A 11 78.14 42.56 -85.32
CA LEU A 11 76.77 42.06 -85.36
C LEU A 11 76.70 40.58 -84.95
N GLU A 12 77.61 39.74 -85.45
CA GLU A 12 77.67 38.32 -85.09
C GLU A 12 77.90 38.12 -83.58
N ASN A 13 78.84 38.88 -83.00
CA ASN A 13 79.10 38.85 -81.57
C ASN A 13 77.88 39.29 -80.74
N LEU A 14 77.14 40.31 -81.19
CA LEU A 14 75.90 40.74 -80.53
C LEU A 14 74.82 39.66 -80.60
N LEU A 15 74.65 39.00 -81.75
CA LEU A 15 73.68 37.92 -81.93
C LEU A 15 74.01 36.71 -81.06
N LEU A 16 75.29 36.29 -81.01
CA LEU A 16 75.75 35.21 -80.14
C LEU A 16 75.53 35.54 -78.66
N THR A 17 75.81 36.78 -78.26
CA THR A 17 75.59 37.24 -76.87
C THR A 17 74.11 37.23 -76.51
N ARG A 18 73.24 37.73 -77.41
CA ARG A 18 71.79 37.70 -77.21
C ARG A 18 71.23 36.28 -77.17
N ARG A 19 71.72 35.40 -78.05
CA ARG A 19 71.34 33.98 -78.05
C ARG A 19 71.70 33.32 -76.71
N ARG A 20 72.93 33.49 -76.21
CA ARG A 20 73.34 32.95 -74.90
C ARG A 20 72.48 33.50 -73.77
N GLY A 21 72.21 34.81 -73.76
CA GLY A 21 71.34 35.43 -72.76
C GLY A 21 69.91 34.87 -72.77
N LEU A 22 69.36 34.56 -73.96
CA LEU A 22 68.05 33.91 -74.10
C LEU A 22 68.10 32.45 -73.63
N GLU A 23 69.13 31.69 -73.97
CA GLU A 23 69.32 30.31 -73.52
C GLU A 23 69.39 30.22 -71.99
N GLU A 24 70.11 31.15 -71.34
CA GLU A 24 70.13 31.25 -69.88
C GLU A 24 68.77 31.66 -69.27
N GLN A 25 68.04 32.57 -69.92
CA GLN A 25 66.70 32.95 -69.48
C GLN A 25 65.72 31.77 -69.58
N VAL A 26 65.76 31.01 -70.69
CA VAL A 26 64.95 29.80 -70.87
C VAL A 26 65.30 28.75 -69.80
N ALA A 27 66.59 28.53 -69.52
CA ALA A 27 67.02 27.60 -68.48
C ALA A 27 66.48 28.01 -67.09
N ARG A 28 66.59 29.29 -66.72
CA ARG A 28 66.02 29.83 -65.48
C ARG A 28 64.50 29.63 -65.40
N LEU A 29 63.78 29.91 -66.50
CA LEU A 29 62.33 29.72 -66.53
C LEU A 29 61.95 28.25 -66.36
N HIS A 30 62.62 27.32 -67.05
CA HIS A 30 62.38 25.89 -66.88
C HIS A 30 62.62 25.42 -65.44
N GLU A 31 63.65 25.92 -64.78
CA GLU A 31 63.90 25.60 -63.36
C GLU A 31 62.77 26.11 -62.46
N THR A 32 62.30 27.34 -62.68
CA THR A 32 61.18 27.90 -61.90
C THR A 32 59.88 27.15 -62.14
N VAL A 33 59.59 26.75 -63.39
CA VAL A 33 58.41 25.95 -63.73
C VAL A 33 58.48 24.60 -63.02
N ALA A 34 59.61 23.91 -63.07
CA ALA A 34 59.80 22.64 -62.39
C ALA A 34 59.64 22.78 -60.86
N ASP A 35 60.06 23.89 -60.26
CA ASP A 35 59.83 24.14 -58.83
C ASP A 35 58.36 24.42 -58.50
N LEU A 36 57.67 25.19 -59.33
CA LEU A 36 56.24 25.44 -59.17
C LEU A 36 55.42 24.16 -59.32
N GLU A 37 55.75 23.30 -60.28
CA GLU A 37 55.10 21.99 -60.47
C GLU A 37 55.29 21.09 -59.24
N ARG A 38 56.50 21.06 -58.66
CA ARG A 38 56.75 20.32 -57.40
C ARG A 38 55.91 20.87 -56.25
N ARG A 39 55.85 22.19 -56.08
CA ARG A 39 55.04 22.81 -55.02
C ARG A 39 53.55 22.57 -55.23
N GLU A 40 53.08 22.67 -56.48
CA GLU A 40 51.69 22.39 -56.83
C GLU A 40 51.33 20.93 -56.50
N GLN A 41 52.21 19.98 -56.82
CA GLN A 41 52.01 18.58 -56.47
C GLN A 41 51.92 18.37 -54.96
N LEU A 42 52.80 18.98 -54.17
CA LEU A 42 52.75 18.93 -52.70
C LEU A 42 51.45 19.54 -52.14
N LEU A 43 50.97 20.63 -52.74
CA LEU A 43 49.70 21.24 -52.35
C LEU A 43 48.50 20.35 -52.70
N ARG A 44 48.50 19.69 -53.86
CA ARG A 44 47.48 18.70 -54.23
C ARG A 44 47.45 17.54 -53.24
N ASP A 45 48.62 17.00 -52.89
CA ASP A 45 48.74 15.87 -51.98
C ASP A 45 48.30 16.23 -50.56
N SER A 46 48.71 17.40 -50.07
CA SER A 46 48.29 17.89 -48.75
C SER A 46 46.78 18.17 -48.70
N ARG A 47 46.21 18.78 -49.73
CA ARG A 47 44.76 18.98 -49.86
C ARG A 47 44.01 17.65 -49.86
N ALA A 48 44.44 16.68 -50.68
CA ALA A 48 43.83 15.35 -50.72
C ALA A 48 43.90 14.66 -49.35
N SER A 49 44.99 14.86 -48.60
CA SER A 49 45.12 14.34 -47.24
C SER A 49 44.13 14.99 -46.27
N VAL A 50 43.99 16.32 -46.30
CA VAL A 50 43.03 17.04 -45.45
C VAL A 50 41.59 16.64 -45.79
N GLU A 51 41.24 16.53 -47.07
CA GLU A 51 39.91 16.09 -47.49
C GLU A 51 39.57 14.68 -46.99
N ARG A 52 40.55 13.76 -46.97
CA ARG A 52 40.37 12.42 -46.38
C ARG A 52 40.11 12.49 -44.88
N VAL A 53 40.90 13.27 -44.14
CA VAL A 53 40.73 13.42 -42.68
C VAL A 53 39.37 14.04 -42.37
N LEU A 54 38.97 15.09 -43.10
CA LEU A 54 37.67 15.73 -42.91
C LEU A 54 36.53 14.76 -43.19
N ARG A 55 36.61 13.96 -44.26
CA ARG A 55 35.57 12.98 -44.59
C ARG A 55 35.39 11.92 -43.50
N VAL A 56 36.50 11.44 -42.94
CA VAL A 56 36.45 10.49 -41.81
C VAL A 56 35.86 11.17 -40.59
N GLY A 57 36.35 12.37 -40.25
CA GLY A 57 35.86 13.14 -39.11
C GLY A 57 34.37 13.48 -39.20
N THR A 58 33.86 13.83 -40.37
CA THR A 58 32.42 14.06 -40.57
C THR A 58 31.62 12.79 -40.37
N GLY A 59 32.09 11.65 -40.87
CA GLY A 59 31.42 10.36 -40.65
C GLY A 59 31.38 9.96 -39.17
N ASP A 60 32.49 10.17 -38.44
CA ASP A 60 32.54 9.92 -37.00
C ASP A 60 31.59 10.83 -36.22
N LEU A 61 31.49 12.12 -36.61
CA LEU A 61 30.55 13.07 -36.02
C LEU A 61 29.08 12.67 -36.28
N ASP A 62 28.74 12.28 -37.51
CA ASP A 62 27.40 11.82 -37.86
C ASP A 62 26.99 10.58 -37.04
N LEU A 63 27.94 9.65 -36.83
CA LEU A 63 27.73 8.49 -35.96
C LEU A 63 27.46 8.92 -34.52
N ARG A 64 28.29 9.81 -33.96
CA ARG A 64 28.10 10.32 -32.59
C ARG A 64 26.79 11.08 -32.44
N GLU A 65 26.39 11.88 -33.41
CA GLU A 65 25.11 12.57 -33.40
C GLU A 65 23.94 11.57 -33.40
N SER A 66 24.02 10.50 -34.20
CA SER A 66 23.01 9.45 -34.20
C SER A 66 22.94 8.68 -32.87
N GLU A 67 24.09 8.39 -32.25
CA GLU A 67 24.18 7.79 -30.92
C GLU A 67 23.53 8.69 -29.87
N LEU A 68 23.90 9.97 -29.84
CA LEU A 68 23.32 10.95 -28.91
C LEU A 68 21.81 11.06 -29.11
N ALA A 69 21.33 11.20 -30.35
CA ALA A 69 19.90 11.26 -30.64
C ALA A 69 19.15 9.99 -30.19
N SER A 70 19.78 8.82 -30.26
CA SER A 70 19.19 7.56 -29.78
C SER A 70 19.13 7.52 -28.24
N THR A 71 20.19 7.95 -27.57
CA THR A 71 20.26 7.96 -26.10
C THR A 71 19.31 8.99 -25.50
N THR A 72 19.20 10.19 -26.09
CA THR A 72 18.23 11.20 -25.67
C THR A 72 16.79 10.68 -25.78
N ARG A 73 16.45 9.98 -26.86
CA ARG A 73 15.11 9.36 -27.00
C ARG A 73 14.86 8.31 -25.91
N ALA A 74 15.81 7.40 -25.68
CA ALA A 74 15.69 6.39 -24.65
C ALA A 74 15.56 6.98 -23.23
N LEU A 75 16.27 8.08 -22.96
CA LEU A 75 16.14 8.80 -21.68
C LEU A 75 14.76 9.44 -21.54
N GLY A 76 14.26 10.11 -22.58
CA GLY A 76 12.91 10.68 -22.57
C GLY A 76 11.82 9.65 -22.32
N GLU A 77 11.89 8.50 -23.01
CA GLU A 77 10.94 7.39 -22.79
C GLU A 77 10.99 6.87 -21.34
N ARG A 78 12.18 6.77 -20.75
CA ARG A 78 12.36 6.33 -19.37
C ARG A 78 11.84 7.38 -18.37
N GLU A 79 12.04 8.65 -18.62
CA GLU A 79 11.51 9.75 -17.81
C GLU A 79 9.97 9.74 -17.81
N GLU A 80 9.35 9.57 -18.98
CA GLU A 80 7.89 9.45 -19.09
C GLU A 80 7.35 8.25 -18.30
N GLN A 81 8.02 7.10 -18.37
CA GLN A 81 7.66 5.91 -17.59
C GLN A 81 7.78 6.15 -16.08
N LEU A 82 8.83 6.85 -15.63
CA LEU A 82 9.01 7.18 -14.23
C LEU A 82 7.92 8.13 -13.74
N LEU A 83 7.61 9.18 -14.49
CA LEU A 83 6.53 10.12 -14.16
C LEU A 83 5.17 9.42 -14.07
N ALA A 84 4.87 8.51 -15.00
CA ALA A 84 3.65 7.72 -14.96
C ALA A 84 3.61 6.80 -13.71
N GLY A 85 4.74 6.17 -13.37
CA GLY A 85 4.86 5.35 -12.18
C GLY A 85 4.70 6.14 -10.88
N GLU A 86 5.29 7.34 -10.80
CA GLU A 86 5.15 8.24 -9.66
C GLU A 86 3.70 8.71 -9.47
N ALA A 87 3.03 9.07 -10.56
CA ALA A 87 1.62 9.46 -10.53
C ALA A 87 0.72 8.32 -10.02
N GLU A 88 0.94 7.10 -10.49
CA GLU A 88 0.21 5.91 -10.02
C GLU A 88 0.48 5.61 -8.54
N LEU A 89 1.74 5.73 -8.09
CA LEU A 89 2.07 5.57 -6.66
C LEU A 89 1.42 6.65 -5.80
N ALA A 90 1.40 7.91 -6.25
CA ALA A 90 0.73 9.00 -5.55
C ALA A 90 -0.77 8.73 -5.43
N ARG A 91 -1.39 8.25 -6.50
CA ARG A 91 -2.80 7.84 -6.50
C ARG A 91 -3.06 6.73 -5.49
N ARG A 92 -2.29 5.64 -5.53
CA ARG A 92 -2.45 4.51 -4.59
C ARG A 92 -2.26 4.93 -3.13
N ARG A 93 -1.29 5.80 -2.85
CA ARG A 93 -1.09 6.36 -1.50
C ARG A 93 -2.31 7.15 -1.03
N SER A 94 -2.90 7.95 -1.91
CA SER A 94 -4.14 8.67 -1.59
C SER A 94 -5.32 7.72 -1.35
N GLU A 95 -5.46 6.68 -2.17
CA GLU A 95 -6.50 5.66 -1.99
C GLU A 95 -6.34 4.90 -0.67
N LEU A 96 -5.10 4.50 -0.32
CA LEU A 96 -4.80 3.86 0.95
C LEU A 96 -5.10 4.77 2.15
N GLY A 97 -4.69 6.04 2.10
CA GLY A 97 -5.02 7.00 3.16
C GLY A 97 -6.53 7.18 3.35
N ALA A 98 -7.31 7.16 2.26
CA ALA A 98 -8.77 7.20 2.34
C ALA A 98 -9.37 5.92 2.96
N VAL A 99 -8.76 4.75 2.71
CA VAL A 99 -9.18 3.48 3.33
C VAL A 99 -8.85 3.47 4.82
N GLU A 100 -7.68 3.97 5.22
CA GLU A 100 -7.28 4.08 6.62
C GLU A 100 -8.26 4.97 7.41
N LEU A 101 -8.62 6.14 6.88
CA LEU A 101 -9.63 7.02 7.50
C LEU A 101 -11.01 6.34 7.62
N LYS A 102 -11.42 5.58 6.60
CA LYS A 102 -12.67 4.82 6.65
C LYS A 102 -12.61 3.74 7.71
N ARG A 103 -11.48 3.05 7.84
CA ARG A 103 -11.29 2.01 8.86
C ARG A 103 -11.40 2.62 10.27
N GLU A 104 -10.72 3.73 10.53
CA GLU A 104 -10.81 4.43 11.81
C GLU A 104 -12.26 4.85 12.12
N ALA A 105 -12.98 5.37 11.13
CA ALA A 105 -14.39 5.75 11.29
C ALA A 105 -15.30 4.55 11.58
N VAL A 106 -15.03 3.39 10.98
CA VAL A 106 -15.74 2.14 11.27
C VAL A 106 -15.44 1.67 12.70
N GLU A 107 -14.17 1.61 13.09
CA GLU A 107 -13.77 1.21 14.46
C GLU A 107 -14.40 2.11 15.53
N GLN A 108 -14.50 3.43 15.29
CA GLN A 108 -15.19 4.35 16.20
C GLN A 108 -16.70 4.07 16.29
N ARG A 109 -17.35 3.77 15.17
CA ARG A 109 -18.78 3.41 15.14
C ARG A 109 -19.03 2.09 15.86
N GLU A 110 -18.17 1.09 15.66
CA GLU A 110 -18.27 -0.20 16.35
C GLU A 110 -18.18 -0.04 17.86
N ARG A 111 -17.23 0.77 18.36
CA ARG A 111 -17.14 1.09 19.79
C ARG A 111 -18.41 1.77 20.31
N ALA A 112 -18.90 2.79 19.59
CA ALA A 112 -20.13 3.48 19.97
C ALA A 112 -21.38 2.57 19.95
N LEU A 113 -21.42 1.58 19.05
CA LEU A 113 -22.48 0.57 19.03
C LEU A 113 -22.36 -0.39 20.20
N ALA A 114 -21.16 -0.88 20.50
CA ALA A 114 -20.91 -1.74 21.67
C ALA A 114 -21.32 -1.06 22.98
N ASP A 115 -20.93 0.21 23.18
CA ASP A 115 -21.33 1.01 24.35
C ASP A 115 -22.87 1.16 24.45
N ARG A 116 -23.54 1.28 23.30
CA ARG A 116 -25.00 1.41 23.25
C ARG A 116 -25.68 0.09 23.57
N GLU A 117 -25.17 -1.01 23.04
CA GLU A 117 -25.65 -2.37 23.32
C GLU A 117 -25.51 -2.69 24.81
N GLU A 118 -24.37 -2.38 25.42
CA GLU A 118 -24.14 -2.55 26.86
C GLU A 118 -25.19 -1.78 27.68
N ARG A 119 -25.37 -0.48 27.42
CA ARG A 119 -26.40 0.33 28.11
C ARG A 119 -27.83 -0.18 27.91
N LEU A 120 -28.13 -0.75 26.74
CA LEU A 120 -29.44 -1.36 26.49
C LEU A 120 -29.60 -2.65 27.28
N SER A 121 -28.55 -3.48 27.35
CA SER A 121 -28.56 -4.71 28.14
C SER A 121 -28.70 -4.44 29.64
N GLU A 122 -28.03 -3.41 30.17
CA GLU A 122 -28.18 -2.97 31.57
C GLU A 122 -29.62 -2.54 31.86
N ARG A 123 -30.22 -1.75 30.96
CA ARG A 123 -31.62 -1.34 31.07
C ARG A 123 -32.59 -2.51 30.97
N GLU A 124 -32.31 -3.49 30.13
CA GLU A 124 -33.13 -4.69 30.02
C GLU A 124 -33.12 -5.50 31.33
N VAL A 125 -31.95 -5.65 31.95
CA VAL A 125 -31.82 -6.28 33.28
C VAL A 125 -32.55 -5.48 34.37
N GLU A 126 -32.46 -4.15 34.34
CA GLU A 126 -33.19 -3.29 35.28
C GLU A 126 -34.72 -3.40 35.11
N LEU A 127 -35.19 -3.53 33.87
CA LEU A 127 -36.61 -3.62 33.52
C LEU A 127 -37.17 -5.04 33.61
N THR A 128 -36.33 -6.09 33.63
CA THR A 128 -36.81 -7.45 33.88
C THR A 128 -37.48 -7.49 35.26
N PRO A 129 -38.78 -7.83 35.33
CA PRO A 129 -39.47 -7.91 36.61
C PRO A 129 -38.72 -8.90 37.49
N ARG A 130 -38.31 -8.48 38.68
CA ARG A 130 -38.05 -9.45 39.76
C ARG A 130 -39.39 -10.14 39.99
N GLU A 131 -39.56 -11.34 39.45
CA GLU A 131 -40.67 -12.23 39.78
C GLU A 131 -40.64 -12.44 41.29
N GLN A 132 -41.35 -11.58 42.03
CA GLN A 132 -41.74 -11.87 43.39
C GLN A 132 -42.77 -12.99 43.26
N PRO A 133 -42.53 -14.18 43.82
CA PRO A 133 -43.52 -15.25 43.76
C PRO A 133 -44.83 -14.72 44.34
N LEU A 134 -45.86 -14.61 43.51
CA LEU A 134 -47.19 -14.22 43.95
C LEU A 134 -47.66 -15.26 44.96
N PRO A 135 -48.21 -14.84 46.12
CA PRO A 135 -48.71 -15.79 47.09
C PRO A 135 -49.86 -16.60 46.48
N GLU A 136 -49.74 -17.92 46.52
CA GLU A 136 -50.78 -18.82 46.09
C GLU A 136 -51.57 -19.29 47.32
N VAL A 137 -52.89 -19.33 47.20
CA VAL A 137 -53.77 -19.73 48.30
C VAL A 137 -53.82 -21.26 48.35
N ALA A 138 -53.24 -21.85 49.39
CA ALA A 138 -53.36 -23.28 49.67
C ALA A 138 -54.50 -23.53 50.66
N VAL A 139 -55.27 -24.58 50.40
CA VAL A 139 -56.38 -25.04 51.26
C VAL A 139 -56.06 -26.42 51.85
N LEU A 140 -55.03 -27.08 51.32
CA LEU A 140 -54.53 -28.36 51.82
C LEU A 140 -53.06 -28.25 52.19
N ALA A 141 -52.64 -28.97 53.22
CA ALA A 141 -51.26 -29.14 53.64
C ALA A 141 -50.90 -30.63 53.57
N PHE A 142 -49.90 -30.98 52.76
CA PHE A 142 -49.31 -32.31 52.74
C PHE A 142 -48.16 -32.34 53.75
N VAL A 143 -48.44 -32.90 54.92
CA VAL A 143 -47.58 -32.87 56.10
C VAL A 143 -46.78 -34.18 56.20
N PRO A 144 -45.43 -34.11 56.28
CA PRO A 144 -44.60 -35.27 56.54
C PRO A 144 -44.66 -35.67 58.03
N GLY A 145 -44.71 -36.98 58.31
CA GLY A 145 -44.76 -37.55 59.66
C GLY A 145 -44.40 -39.03 59.65
N VAL A 146 -44.76 -39.78 60.71
CA VAL A 146 -44.59 -41.25 60.75
C VAL A 146 -45.28 -41.94 59.56
N ALA A 147 -46.38 -41.34 59.09
CA ALA A 147 -46.93 -41.51 57.76
C ALA A 147 -47.26 -40.13 57.19
N TYR A 148 -47.25 -40.00 55.86
CA TYR A 148 -47.71 -38.78 55.19
C TYR A 148 -49.22 -38.60 55.41
N ARG A 149 -49.62 -37.37 55.73
CA ARG A 149 -51.04 -37.01 55.89
C ARG A 149 -51.37 -35.74 55.13
N LEU A 150 -52.62 -35.65 54.71
CA LEU A 150 -53.19 -34.48 54.06
C LEU A 150 -54.14 -33.81 55.05
N THR A 151 -53.85 -32.56 55.42
CA THR A 151 -54.62 -31.78 56.38
C THR A 151 -55.27 -30.62 55.67
N GLU A 152 -56.57 -30.39 55.89
CA GLU A 152 -57.25 -29.21 55.39
C GLU A 152 -56.92 -28.02 56.30
N ILE A 153 -56.50 -26.91 55.68
CA ILE A 153 -56.09 -25.69 56.36
C ILE A 153 -57.01 -24.55 55.91
N GLU A 154 -57.10 -23.49 56.71
CA GLU A 154 -57.76 -22.28 56.26
C GLU A 154 -57.05 -21.73 55.01
N PRO A 155 -57.78 -21.13 54.05
CA PRO A 155 -57.21 -20.60 52.83
C PRO A 155 -56.09 -19.59 53.14
N THR A 156 -54.85 -20.06 53.06
CA THR A 156 -53.68 -19.30 53.51
C THR A 156 -52.86 -18.92 52.30
N PRO A 157 -52.61 -17.62 52.05
CA PRO A 157 -51.67 -17.17 51.04
C PRO A 157 -50.27 -17.60 51.46
N LEU A 158 -49.68 -18.55 50.73
CA LEU A 158 -48.35 -19.06 50.99
C LEU A 158 -47.45 -18.79 49.77
N THR A 159 -46.16 -18.65 50.04
CA THR A 159 -45.12 -18.64 49.02
C THR A 159 -44.18 -19.81 49.30
N THR A 160 -43.47 -20.28 48.27
CA THR A 160 -42.37 -21.22 48.47
C THR A 160 -41.37 -20.65 49.48
N GLY A 161 -40.98 -21.45 50.48
CA GLY A 161 -40.15 -21.03 51.61
C GLY A 161 -40.91 -20.44 52.80
N ALA A 162 -42.22 -20.18 52.70
CA ALA A 162 -43.01 -19.68 53.82
C ALA A 162 -43.14 -20.73 54.93
N ILE A 163 -43.06 -20.28 56.18
CA ILE A 163 -43.24 -21.13 57.37
C ILE A 163 -44.73 -21.21 57.68
N LEU A 164 -45.25 -22.42 57.80
CA LEU A 164 -46.62 -22.71 58.21
C LEU A 164 -46.58 -23.50 59.52
N VAL A 165 -47.31 -23.03 60.53
CA VAL A 165 -47.44 -23.70 61.82
C VAL A 165 -48.71 -24.54 61.80
N LEU A 166 -48.57 -25.86 61.99
CA LEU A 166 -49.69 -26.80 62.07
C LEU A 166 -49.51 -27.68 63.30
N GLU A 167 -50.54 -27.78 64.13
CA GLU A 167 -50.53 -28.63 65.34
C GLU A 167 -49.28 -28.41 66.20
N ASP A 168 -48.94 -27.14 66.46
CA ASP A 168 -47.77 -26.70 67.26
C ASP A 168 -46.39 -27.10 66.69
N ALA A 169 -46.30 -27.49 65.42
CA ALA A 169 -45.05 -27.76 64.71
C ALA A 169 -44.85 -26.83 63.51
N GLU A 170 -43.61 -26.39 63.29
CA GLU A 170 -43.23 -25.52 62.18
C GLU A 170 -42.81 -26.33 60.95
N TYR A 171 -43.38 -25.97 59.81
CA TYR A 171 -43.06 -26.58 58.53
C TYR A 171 -42.68 -25.52 57.51
N THR A 172 -41.73 -25.83 56.63
CA THR A 172 -41.41 -25.00 55.46
C THR A 172 -42.20 -25.46 54.24
N THR A 173 -42.81 -24.53 53.53
CA THR A 173 -43.50 -24.79 52.27
C THR A 173 -42.48 -25.00 51.15
N LEU A 174 -42.35 -26.23 50.65
CA LEU A 174 -41.43 -26.56 49.55
C LEU A 174 -41.97 -26.13 48.19
N ARG A 175 -43.29 -26.26 48.00
CA ARG A 175 -44.02 -25.85 46.80
C ARG A 175 -45.51 -25.84 47.08
N ILE A 176 -46.25 -25.12 46.25
CA ILE A 176 -47.72 -25.16 46.23
C ILE A 176 -48.12 -25.71 44.86
N GLY A 177 -49.04 -26.66 44.84
CA GLY A 177 -49.40 -27.38 43.62
C GLY A 177 -50.76 -28.04 43.70
N PRO A 178 -51.17 -28.84 42.72
CA PRO A 178 -52.40 -29.62 42.81
C PRO A 178 -52.32 -30.64 43.96
N SER A 179 -53.49 -31.01 44.49
CA SER A 179 -53.64 -32.07 45.48
C SER A 179 -53.07 -33.39 44.94
N PRO A 180 -52.41 -34.21 45.77
CA PRO A 180 -51.95 -35.54 45.37
C PRO A 180 -53.09 -36.56 45.22
N LEU A 181 -54.33 -36.19 45.54
CA LEU A 181 -55.51 -37.04 45.40
C LEU A 181 -56.08 -36.96 43.97
N PRO A 182 -56.41 -38.09 43.32
CA PRO A 182 -57.04 -38.09 42.01
C PRO A 182 -58.43 -37.41 42.10
N ALA A 183 -58.71 -36.50 41.16
CA ALA A 183 -59.94 -35.69 41.09
C ALA A 183 -60.15 -34.65 42.21
N ASP A 184 -59.09 -34.26 42.95
CA ASP A 184 -59.12 -33.12 43.86
C ASP A 184 -58.37 -31.92 43.24
N ASP A 185 -59.10 -30.88 42.88
CA ASP A 185 -58.56 -29.68 42.22
C ASP A 185 -58.05 -28.62 43.21
N ARG A 186 -58.14 -28.87 44.53
CA ARG A 186 -57.68 -27.92 45.55
C ARG A 186 -56.15 -27.77 45.53
N ARG A 187 -55.68 -26.55 45.82
CA ARG A 187 -54.24 -26.27 45.98
C ARG A 187 -53.72 -26.83 47.29
N CYS A 188 -52.63 -27.57 47.19
CA CYS A 188 -51.94 -28.21 48.28
C CYS A 188 -50.53 -27.63 48.46
N ALA A 189 -50.23 -27.19 49.68
CA ALA A 189 -48.90 -26.85 50.14
C ALA A 189 -48.16 -28.15 50.53
N TYR A 190 -47.04 -28.40 49.86
CA TYR A 190 -46.15 -29.52 50.17
C TYR A 190 -45.14 -29.06 51.21
N LEU A 191 -45.18 -29.69 52.38
CA LEU A 191 -44.42 -29.23 53.53
C LEU A 191 -43.22 -30.13 53.82
N SER A 192 -42.15 -29.54 54.32
CA SER A 192 -41.06 -30.27 54.98
C SER A 192 -40.98 -29.85 56.44
N ALA A 193 -40.81 -30.82 57.35
CA ALA A 193 -40.55 -30.51 58.75
C ALA A 193 -39.29 -29.65 58.86
N LEU A 194 -39.37 -28.54 59.58
CA LEU A 194 -38.17 -27.82 60.00
C LEU A 194 -37.50 -28.74 61.03
N SER A 195 -36.45 -29.45 60.62
CA SER A 195 -35.72 -30.31 61.56
C SER A 195 -35.20 -29.43 62.70
N ALA A 196 -35.79 -29.54 63.88
CA ALA A 196 -35.16 -29.06 65.10
C ALA A 196 -33.80 -29.75 65.16
N SER A 197 -32.72 -28.96 65.11
CA SER A 197 -31.37 -29.46 65.33
C SER A 197 -31.36 -30.26 66.63
N SER A 198 -31.29 -31.57 66.51
CA SER A 198 -31.16 -32.48 67.64
C SER A 198 -29.85 -32.15 68.35
N GLY A 199 -29.94 -31.56 69.54
CA GLY A 199 -28.85 -31.51 70.49
C GLY A 199 -28.40 -32.94 70.80
N GLY A 200 -27.23 -33.32 70.33
CA GLY A 200 -26.52 -34.51 70.77
C GLY A 200 -25.77 -34.19 72.05
N SER A 201 -26.33 -34.58 73.20
CA SER A 201 -25.58 -34.76 74.45
C SER A 201 -24.98 -36.17 74.47
N SER A 202 -23.66 -36.25 74.56
CA SER A 202 -22.91 -37.16 75.44
C SER A 202 -21.48 -36.63 75.55
#